data_AF-A0A4Q1KPG7-F1
#
_entry.id   AF-A0A4Q1KPG7-F1
#
_cell.length_a   1.000
_cell.length_b   1.000
_cell.length_c   1.000
_cell.angle_alpha   90.00
_cell.angle_beta   90.00
_cell.angle_gamma   90.00
#
_symmetry.space_group_name_H-M   'P 1'
#
loop_
_entity.id
_entity.type
_entity.pdbx_description
1 polymer ?
#
loop_
_entity_poly.entity_id
_entity_poly.type
_entity_poly.pdbx_seq_one_letter_code
_entity_poly.pdbx_strand_id
1 'polypeptide(L)'
;MKNNRALIGKRKSMFSSKKDYLSSPYENEHTEFIDHKTASPELLEEIRNKLLKEKKKSFIVNILFILLIIAFTIAVTIYYFSNVKKADENQKTAQIESFKLSKTHKDFQLLIKDGDEWMETGNFENAIFRYKSAAKLIPNQFDVEYRICLGYAYLCRYENLECEQGKIALEQAISTFPNQQKLIELRKYY
;
A
#
# COMPACT_ATOMS: atom_id res chain seq x y z
N MET A 1 -25.97 43.47 -11.74
CA MET A 1 -24.70 44.00 -12.29
C MET A 1 -24.71 44.01 -13.83
N LYS A 2 -25.48 44.91 -14.48
CA LYS A 2 -25.62 44.94 -15.96
C LYS A 2 -25.05 46.19 -16.65
N ASN A 3 -24.53 47.18 -15.90
CA ASN A 3 -24.24 48.51 -16.46
C ASN A 3 -22.79 48.75 -16.94
N ASN A 4 -21.87 47.79 -16.84
CA ASN A 4 -20.46 48.02 -17.23
C ASN A 4 -20.10 47.49 -18.64
N ARG A 5 -21.07 46.95 -19.40
CA ARG A 5 -20.79 46.43 -20.76
C ARG A 5 -20.45 47.53 -21.78
N ALA A 6 -20.90 48.76 -21.56
CA ALA A 6 -20.59 49.89 -22.44
C ALA A 6 -19.14 50.39 -22.33
N LEU A 7 -18.45 50.06 -21.22
CA LEU A 7 -17.05 50.44 -20.98
C LEU A 7 -16.06 49.41 -21.55
N ILE A 8 -16.53 48.21 -21.89
CA ILE A 8 -15.71 47.18 -22.53
C ILE A 8 -15.91 47.33 -24.03
N GLY A 9 -14.98 48.02 -24.70
CA GLY A 9 -14.96 48.08 -26.17
C GLY A 9 -15.08 46.67 -26.78
N LYS A 10 -15.68 46.59 -27.98
CA LYS A 10 -15.94 45.30 -28.68
C LYS A 10 -14.69 44.41 -28.58
N ARG A 11 -14.83 43.21 -28.00
CA ARG A 11 -13.73 42.24 -27.92
C ARG A 11 -13.26 41.90 -29.35
N LYS A 12 -12.11 42.44 -29.74
CA LYS A 12 -11.47 42.10 -31.01
C LYS A 12 -10.94 40.66 -30.93
N SER A 13 -11.21 39.88 -31.97
CA SER A 13 -10.68 38.52 -32.10
C SER A 13 -9.15 38.58 -32.17
N MET A 14 -8.46 37.69 -31.46
CA MET A 14 -6.99 37.57 -31.55
C MET A 14 -6.52 37.13 -32.95
N PHE A 15 -7.45 36.79 -33.85
CA PHE A 15 -7.19 36.32 -35.21
C PHE A 15 -7.71 37.29 -36.29
N SER A 16 -7.83 38.59 -36.00
CA SER A 16 -8.16 39.57 -37.05
C SER A 16 -6.96 39.80 -37.98
N SER A 17 -7.24 39.81 -39.28
CA SER A 17 -6.25 40.02 -40.34
C SER A 17 -5.49 41.34 -40.15
N LYS A 18 -4.19 41.33 -40.48
CA LYS A 18 -3.21 42.41 -40.26
C LYS A 18 -3.64 43.79 -40.80
N LYS A 19 -4.61 43.85 -41.72
CA LYS A 19 -5.16 45.10 -42.28
C LYS A 19 -5.94 45.95 -41.29
N ASP A 20 -6.50 45.37 -40.23
CA ASP A 20 -7.35 46.10 -39.28
C ASP A 20 -6.58 47.02 -38.31
N TYR A 21 -5.24 46.93 -38.29
CA TYR A 21 -4.38 47.79 -37.48
C TYR A 21 -3.93 49.07 -38.19
N LEU A 22 -4.13 49.16 -39.51
CA LEU A 22 -3.62 50.26 -40.34
C LEU A 22 -4.68 51.32 -40.69
N SER A 23 -5.82 51.33 -40.00
CA SER A 23 -6.85 52.36 -40.21
C SER A 23 -7.29 52.95 -38.87
N SER A 24 -6.39 53.72 -38.25
CA SER A 24 -6.72 54.62 -37.15
C SER A 24 -7.00 56.02 -37.73
N PRO A 25 -8.08 56.73 -37.33
CA PRO A 25 -8.41 58.07 -37.83
C PRO A 25 -7.50 59.19 -37.28
N TYR A 26 -6.45 58.84 -36.54
CA TYR A 26 -5.49 59.77 -35.92
C TYR A 26 -4.14 59.83 -36.66
N GLU A 27 -4.09 59.46 -37.93
CA GLU A 27 -2.85 59.46 -38.73
C GLU A 27 -2.60 60.78 -39.48
N ASN A 28 -2.94 61.91 -38.84
CA ASN A 28 -2.48 63.25 -39.25
C ASN A 28 -1.49 63.78 -38.19
N GLU A 29 -0.48 63.00 -37.86
CA GLU A 29 0.73 63.52 -37.22
C GLU A 29 1.71 63.89 -38.32
N HIS A 30 2.27 65.10 -38.21
CA HIS A 30 3.27 65.66 -39.10
C HIS A 30 4.26 64.59 -39.56
N THR A 31 4.34 64.34 -40.87
CA THR A 31 5.50 63.67 -41.46
C THR A 31 6.68 64.64 -41.39
N GLU A 32 7.20 64.87 -40.19
CA GLU A 32 8.64 65.04 -40.06
C GLU A 32 9.22 63.79 -40.71
N PHE A 33 9.81 63.97 -41.90
CA PHE A 33 10.65 62.94 -42.48
C PHE A 33 11.78 62.75 -41.48
N ILE A 34 11.59 61.81 -40.55
CA ILE A 34 12.67 61.26 -39.76
C ILE A 34 13.59 60.67 -40.82
N ASP A 35 14.68 61.36 -41.10
CA ASP A 35 15.73 60.86 -41.97
C ASP A 35 16.19 59.53 -41.36
N HIS A 36 15.68 58.43 -41.91
CA HIS A 36 16.04 57.11 -41.46
C HIS A 36 17.48 56.91 -41.93
N LYS A 37 18.44 57.31 -41.09
CA LYS A 37 19.83 56.91 -41.30
C LYS A 37 19.82 55.39 -41.44
N THR A 38 20.06 54.93 -42.66
CA THR A 38 20.22 53.51 -42.94
C THR A 38 21.43 53.07 -42.13
N ALA A 39 21.19 52.13 -41.22
CA ALA A 39 22.23 51.67 -40.32
C ALA A 39 23.43 51.18 -41.14
N SER A 40 24.65 51.57 -40.71
CA SER A 40 25.88 51.08 -41.32
C SER A 40 25.83 49.56 -41.46
N PRO A 41 26.32 48.96 -42.57
CA PRO A 41 26.39 47.51 -42.71
C PRO A 41 27.08 46.83 -41.51
N GLU A 42 28.04 47.50 -40.88
CA GLU A 42 28.70 47.04 -39.64
C GLU A 42 27.75 47.01 -38.43
N LEU A 43 26.92 48.06 -38.26
CA LEU A 43 25.90 48.13 -37.22
C LEU A 43 24.81 47.06 -37.42
N LEU A 44 24.41 46.80 -38.66
CA LEU A 44 23.45 45.74 -39.00
C LEU A 44 24.01 44.35 -38.67
N GLU A 45 25.30 44.12 -38.93
CA GLU A 45 25.98 42.88 -38.60
C GLU A 45 26.12 42.69 -37.08
N GLU A 46 26.43 43.77 -36.33
CA GLU A 46 26.47 43.76 -34.87
C GLU A 46 25.10 43.41 -34.26
N ILE A 47 24.03 44.05 -34.75
CA ILE A 47 22.65 43.75 -34.34
C ILE A 47 22.31 42.30 -34.64
N ARG A 48 22.67 41.79 -35.82
CA ARG A 48 22.42 40.40 -36.21
C ARG A 48 23.13 39.41 -35.29
N ASN A 49 24.39 39.68 -34.92
CA ASN A 49 25.15 38.84 -34.00
C ASN A 49 24.62 38.88 -32.57
N LYS A 50 24.17 40.04 -32.08
CA LYS A 50 23.48 40.18 -30.78
C LYS A 50 22.19 39.37 -30.76
N LEU A 51 21.34 39.51 -31.78
CA LEU A 51 20.08 38.77 -31.90
C LEU A 51 20.29 37.25 -31.99
N LEU A 52 21.33 36.79 -32.71
CA LEU A 52 21.66 35.37 -32.81
C LEU A 52 22.14 34.81 -31.46
N LYS A 53 22.95 35.55 -30.70
CA LYS A 53 23.39 35.14 -29.35
C LYS A 53 22.22 35.07 -28.37
N GLU A 54 21.33 36.05 -28.38
CA GLU A 54 20.13 36.07 -27.53
C GLU A 54 19.19 34.91 -27.84
N LYS A 55 18.92 34.64 -29.13
CA LYS A 55 18.10 33.49 -29.56
C LYS A 55 18.69 32.15 -29.15
N LYS A 56 20.01 31.98 -29.25
CA LYS A 56 20.69 30.74 -28.80
C LYS A 56 20.55 30.56 -27.28
N LYS A 57 20.73 31.63 -26.50
CA LYS A 57 20.57 31.58 -25.04
C LYS A 57 19.14 31.22 -24.64
N SER A 58 18.13 31.88 -25.23
CA SER A 58 16.71 31.57 -24.94
C SER A 58 16.35 30.15 -25.36
N PHE A 59 16.89 29.66 -26.47
CA PHE A 59 16.65 28.30 -26.95
C PHE A 59 17.22 27.25 -25.99
N ILE A 60 18.46 27.44 -25.50
CA ILE A 60 19.07 26.53 -24.51
C ILE A 60 18.27 26.53 -23.21
N VAL A 61 17.86 27.71 -22.71
CA VAL A 61 17.05 27.81 -21.48
C VAL A 61 15.70 27.10 -21.65
N ASN A 62 15.04 27.24 -22.80
CA ASN A 62 13.78 26.54 -23.07
C ASN A 62 13.97 25.02 -23.13
N ILE A 63 15.05 24.52 -23.73
CA ILE A 63 15.37 23.09 -23.75
C ILE A 63 15.57 22.57 -22.33
N LEU A 64 16.34 23.27 -21.49
CA LEU A 64 16.55 22.89 -20.10
C LEU A 64 15.23 22.84 -19.33
N PHE A 65 14.34 23.80 -19.56
CA PHE A 65 13.03 23.82 -18.93
C PHE A 65 12.16 22.62 -19.36
N ILE A 66 12.16 22.29 -20.66
CA ILE A 66 11.44 21.12 -21.19
C ILE A 66 11.99 19.81 -20.60
N LEU A 67 13.32 19.66 -20.53
CA LEU A 67 13.95 18.48 -19.94
C LEU A 67 13.58 18.33 -18.45
N LEU A 68 13.48 19.42 -17.72
CA LEU A 68 13.09 19.43 -16.31
C LEU A 68 11.63 18.97 -16.14
N ILE A 69 10.72 19.46 -16.99
CA ILE A 69 9.33 18.99 -17.01
C ILE A 69 9.27 17.49 -17.31
N ILE A 70 10.00 17.02 -18.32
CA ILE A 70 10.01 15.59 -18.69
C ILE A 70 10.52 14.75 -17.51
N ALA A 71 11.65 15.12 -16.91
CA ALA A 71 12.19 14.42 -15.75
C ALA A 71 11.19 14.37 -14.58
N PHE A 72 10.49 15.48 -14.32
CA PHE A 72 9.45 15.52 -13.30
C PHE A 72 8.29 14.59 -13.62
N THR A 73 7.79 14.59 -14.86
CA THR A 73 6.70 13.68 -15.26
C THR A 73 7.09 12.21 -15.14
N ILE A 74 8.33 11.84 -15.47
CA ILE A 74 8.85 10.48 -15.32
C ILE A 74 8.95 10.10 -13.84
N ALA A 75 9.44 11.00 -12.98
CA ALA A 75 9.52 10.73 -11.54
C ALA A 75 8.13 10.49 -10.94
N VAL A 76 7.15 11.30 -11.32
CA VAL A 76 5.76 11.17 -10.86
C VAL A 76 5.14 9.84 -11.33
N THR A 77 5.32 9.46 -12.60
CA THR A 77 4.78 8.19 -13.11
C THR A 77 5.42 6.98 -12.43
N ILE A 78 6.74 6.99 -12.21
CA ILE A 78 7.44 5.95 -11.45
C ILE A 78 6.89 5.86 -10.02
N TYR A 79 6.68 7.01 -9.35
CA TYR A 79 6.11 7.04 -8.01
C TYR A 79 4.72 6.41 -7.96
N TYR A 80 3.80 6.82 -8.83
CA TYR A 80 2.45 6.24 -8.89
C TYR A 80 2.47 4.74 -9.21
N PHE A 81 3.25 4.31 -10.22
CA PHE A 81 3.34 2.91 -10.61
C PHE A 81 3.91 2.03 -9.48
N SER A 82 4.93 2.54 -8.77
CA SER A 82 5.52 1.83 -7.63
C SER A 82 4.52 1.63 -6.48
N ASN A 83 3.67 2.63 -6.20
CA ASN A 83 2.68 2.56 -5.13
C ASN A 83 1.52 1.62 -5.49
N VAL A 84 1.07 1.61 -6.75
CA VAL A 84 0.04 0.66 -7.22
C VAL A 84 0.55 -0.77 -7.12
N LYS A 85 1.78 -1.04 -7.58
CA LYS A 85 2.37 -2.38 -7.49
C LYS A 85 2.49 -2.88 -6.04
N LYS A 86 2.91 -2.00 -5.12
CA LYS A 86 2.97 -2.32 -3.68
C LYS A 86 1.58 -2.62 -3.10
N ALA A 87 0.55 -1.88 -3.51
CA ALA A 87 -0.82 -2.13 -3.05
C ALA A 87 -1.33 -3.51 -3.51
N ASP A 88 -1.08 -3.88 -4.76
CA ASP A 88 -1.47 -5.19 -5.30
C ASP A 88 -0.72 -6.34 -4.61
N GLU A 89 0.58 -6.18 -4.35
CA GLU A 89 1.37 -7.18 -3.60
C GLU A 89 0.86 -7.34 -2.17
N ASN A 90 0.58 -6.23 -1.47
CA ASN A 90 0.02 -6.25 -0.13
C ASN A 90 -1.38 -6.87 -0.06
N GLN A 91 -2.21 -6.67 -1.09
CA GLN A 91 -3.53 -7.30 -1.16
C GLN A 91 -3.42 -8.81 -1.35
N LYS A 92 -2.50 -9.27 -2.22
CA LYS A 92 -2.25 -10.70 -2.43
C LYS A 92 -1.70 -11.37 -1.17
N THR A 93 -0.76 -10.73 -0.47
CA THR A 93 -0.22 -11.28 0.78
C THR A 93 -1.30 -11.37 1.86
N ALA A 94 -2.14 -10.34 2.03
CA ALA A 94 -3.26 -10.37 2.97
C ALA A 94 -4.29 -11.46 2.64
N GLN A 95 -4.58 -11.70 1.35
CA GLN A 95 -5.45 -12.80 0.92
C GLN A 95 -4.83 -14.17 1.21
N ILE A 96 -3.53 -14.35 0.95
CA ILE A 96 -2.83 -15.60 1.26
C ILE A 96 -2.79 -15.85 2.76
N GLU A 97 -2.55 -14.81 3.56
CA GLU A 97 -2.51 -14.90 5.02
C GLU A 97 -3.89 -15.23 5.60
N SER A 98 -4.95 -14.54 5.17
CA SER A 98 -6.33 -14.85 5.58
C SER A 98 -6.77 -16.25 5.16
N PHE A 99 -6.38 -16.70 3.97
CA PHE A 99 -6.62 -18.08 3.53
C PHE A 99 -5.86 -19.10 4.40
N LYS A 100 -4.57 -18.85 4.69
CA LYS A 100 -3.77 -19.70 5.59
C LYS A 100 -4.39 -19.76 6.97
N LEU A 101 -4.79 -18.63 7.55
CA LEU A 101 -5.44 -18.56 8.86
C LEU A 101 -6.76 -19.34 8.87
N SER A 102 -7.59 -19.17 7.84
CA SER A 102 -8.85 -19.92 7.65
C SER A 102 -8.59 -21.42 7.56
N LYS A 103 -7.58 -21.84 6.80
CA LYS A 103 -7.18 -23.24 6.71
C LYS A 103 -6.69 -23.78 8.04
N THR A 104 -5.78 -23.08 8.73
CA THR A 104 -5.28 -23.47 10.05
C THR A 104 -6.42 -23.61 11.05
N HIS A 105 -7.40 -22.71 11.03
CA HIS A 105 -8.57 -22.81 11.90
C HIS A 105 -9.41 -24.06 11.57
N LYS A 106 -9.66 -24.36 10.30
CA LYS A 106 -10.38 -25.57 9.89
C LYS A 106 -9.64 -26.86 10.28
N ASP A 107 -8.34 -26.91 10.02
CA ASP A 107 -7.49 -28.05 10.35
C ASP A 107 -7.45 -28.25 11.87
N PHE A 108 -7.39 -27.16 12.65
CA PHE A 108 -7.50 -27.20 14.11
C PHE A 108 -8.83 -27.80 14.57
N GLN A 109 -9.96 -27.31 14.06
CA GLN A 109 -11.28 -27.82 14.43
C GLN A 109 -11.45 -29.29 14.08
N LEU A 110 -10.94 -29.72 12.93
CA LEU A 110 -10.96 -31.12 12.54
C LEU A 110 -10.16 -31.99 13.52
N LEU A 111 -8.95 -31.57 13.91
CA LEU A 111 -8.13 -32.31 14.87
C LEU A 111 -8.77 -32.39 16.26
N ILE A 112 -9.45 -31.33 16.71
CA ILE A 112 -10.20 -31.37 17.97
C ILE A 112 -11.35 -32.37 17.87
N LYS A 113 -12.13 -32.30 16.79
CA LYS A 113 -13.24 -33.22 16.57
C LYS A 113 -12.78 -34.67 16.49
N ASP A 114 -11.76 -34.97 15.70
CA ASP A 114 -11.18 -36.31 15.60
C ASP A 114 -10.70 -36.79 16.98
N GLY A 115 -10.04 -35.93 17.75
CA GLY A 115 -9.61 -36.26 19.11
C GLY A 115 -10.78 -36.59 20.04
N ASP A 116 -11.87 -35.81 19.98
CA ASP A 116 -13.09 -36.04 20.75
C ASP A 116 -13.75 -37.38 20.37
N GLU A 117 -13.80 -37.72 19.08
CA GLU A 117 -14.29 -39.03 18.60
C GLU A 117 -13.43 -40.20 19.14
N TRP A 118 -12.11 -40.04 19.20
CA TRP A 118 -11.22 -41.04 19.81
C TRP A 118 -11.40 -41.13 21.34
N MET A 119 -11.65 -40.01 22.03
CA MET A 119 -11.94 -40.01 23.46
C MET A 119 -13.24 -40.76 23.77
N GLU A 120 -14.29 -40.54 22.99
CA GLU A 120 -15.59 -41.19 23.17
C GLU A 120 -15.51 -42.71 22.97
N THR A 121 -14.62 -43.15 22.07
CA THR A 121 -14.38 -44.58 21.81
C THR A 121 -13.37 -45.21 22.78
N GLY A 122 -12.84 -44.45 23.75
CA GLY A 122 -11.89 -44.93 24.75
C GLY A 122 -10.45 -45.10 24.24
N ASN A 123 -10.15 -44.66 23.01
CA ASN A 123 -8.81 -44.74 22.43
C ASN A 123 -7.98 -43.51 22.85
N PHE A 124 -7.58 -43.46 24.11
CA PHE A 124 -6.99 -42.26 24.71
C PHE A 124 -5.65 -41.84 24.09
N GLU A 125 -4.80 -42.80 23.68
CA GLU A 125 -3.53 -42.48 22.98
C GLU A 125 -3.77 -41.73 21.66
N ASN A 126 -4.72 -42.20 20.86
CA ASN A 126 -5.09 -41.57 19.59
C ASN A 126 -5.68 -40.18 19.82
N ALA A 127 -6.52 -40.02 20.84
CA ALA A 127 -7.06 -38.73 21.23
C ALA A 127 -5.94 -37.74 21.61
N ILE A 128 -5.04 -38.13 22.51
CA ILE A 128 -3.87 -37.31 22.91
C ILE A 128 -3.05 -36.91 21.68
N PHE A 129 -2.81 -37.83 20.75
CA PHE A 129 -2.08 -37.54 19.52
C PHE A 129 -2.77 -36.47 18.66
N ARG A 130 -4.09 -36.55 18.50
CA ARG A 130 -4.87 -35.55 17.75
C ARG A 130 -4.85 -34.19 18.44
N TYR A 131 -5.06 -34.14 19.75
CA TYR A 131 -5.01 -32.87 20.49
C TYR A 131 -3.63 -32.24 20.49
N LYS A 132 -2.55 -33.02 20.64
CA LYS A 132 -1.18 -32.51 20.49
C LYS A 132 -0.93 -31.94 19.10
N SER A 133 -1.52 -32.54 18.07
CA SER A 133 -1.45 -32.00 16.71
C SER A 133 -2.21 -30.68 16.59
N ALA A 134 -3.36 -30.55 17.25
CA ALA A 134 -4.10 -29.29 17.32
C ALA A 134 -3.32 -28.19 18.09
N ALA A 135 -2.68 -28.54 19.21
CA ALA A 135 -1.84 -27.63 20.01
C ALA A 135 -0.62 -27.11 19.22
N LYS A 136 -0.09 -27.89 18.27
CA LYS A 136 0.96 -27.42 17.34
C LYS A 136 0.44 -26.38 16.34
N LEU A 137 -0.83 -26.44 15.94
CA LEU A 137 -1.44 -25.47 15.03
C LEU A 137 -1.79 -24.17 15.74
N ILE A 138 -2.43 -24.26 16.90
CA ILE A 138 -2.81 -23.12 17.72
C ILE A 138 -2.35 -23.40 19.16
N PRO A 139 -1.18 -22.87 19.56
CA PRO A 139 -0.61 -23.12 20.88
C PRO A 139 -1.35 -22.36 21.98
N ASN A 140 -1.09 -22.75 23.23
CA ASN A 140 -1.58 -22.10 24.45
C ASN A 140 -3.12 -21.98 24.51
N GLN A 141 -3.83 -22.98 23.98
CA GLN A 141 -5.27 -23.08 24.10
C GLN A 141 -5.61 -23.94 25.32
N PHE A 142 -6.17 -23.31 26.36
CA PHE A 142 -6.57 -24.00 27.59
C PHE A 142 -7.42 -25.26 27.31
N ASP A 143 -8.40 -25.13 26.41
CA ASP A 143 -9.33 -26.19 26.09
C ASP A 143 -8.62 -27.43 25.47
N VAL A 144 -7.56 -27.21 24.70
CA VAL A 144 -6.76 -28.29 24.10
C VAL A 144 -5.83 -28.92 25.12
N GLU A 145 -5.13 -28.12 25.91
CA GLU A 145 -4.23 -28.60 26.96
C GLU A 145 -5.01 -29.38 28.04
N TYR A 146 -6.21 -28.93 28.39
CA TYR A 146 -7.11 -29.65 29.27
C TYR A 146 -7.49 -31.02 28.69
N ARG A 147 -7.86 -31.09 27.40
CA ARG A 147 -8.18 -32.37 26.74
C ARG A 147 -6.99 -33.32 26.69
N ILE A 148 -5.78 -32.82 26.46
CA ILE A 148 -4.54 -33.62 26.53
C ILE A 148 -4.36 -34.19 27.95
N CYS A 149 -4.45 -33.34 28.97
CA CYS A 149 -4.33 -33.77 30.37
C CYS A 149 -5.42 -34.77 30.78
N LEU A 150 -6.64 -34.59 30.25
CA LEU A 150 -7.76 -35.49 30.48
C LEU A 150 -7.53 -36.85 29.81
N GLY A 151 -7.05 -36.87 28.57
CA GLY A 151 -6.68 -38.11 27.87
C GLY A 151 -5.61 -38.88 28.65
N TYR A 152 -4.56 -38.20 29.11
CA TYR A 152 -3.53 -38.80 29.96
C TYR A 152 -4.08 -39.32 31.29
N ALA A 153 -5.00 -38.60 31.91
CA ALA A 153 -5.62 -39.01 33.17
C ALA A 153 -6.43 -40.29 33.00
N TYR A 154 -7.14 -40.43 31.87
CA TYR A 154 -7.86 -41.66 31.55
C TYR A 154 -6.94 -42.82 31.21
N LEU A 155 -5.89 -42.57 30.42
CA LEU A 155 -4.90 -43.58 30.08
C LEU A 155 -4.21 -44.13 31.33
N CYS A 156 -3.82 -43.26 32.27
CA CYS A 156 -3.26 -43.66 33.55
C CYS A 156 -4.29 -44.42 34.41
N ARG A 157 -5.51 -43.89 34.55
CA ARG A 157 -6.54 -44.46 35.43
C ARG A 157 -7.00 -45.85 34.97
N TYR A 158 -7.20 -46.04 33.67
CA TYR A 158 -7.80 -47.27 33.12
C TYR A 158 -6.78 -48.27 32.62
N GLU A 159 -5.65 -47.81 32.09
CA GLU A 159 -4.64 -48.66 31.45
C GLU A 159 -3.31 -48.68 32.22
N ASN A 160 -3.14 -47.81 33.23
CA ASN A 160 -1.89 -47.64 33.98
C ASN A 160 -0.69 -47.30 33.08
N LEU A 161 -0.95 -46.58 31.98
CA LEU A 161 0.04 -46.15 31.00
C LEU A 161 0.23 -44.63 31.05
N GLU A 162 1.45 -44.20 30.72
CA GLU A 162 1.89 -42.80 30.63
C GLU A 162 1.54 -41.87 31.82
N CYS A 163 1.38 -42.42 33.03
CA CYS A 163 1.02 -41.66 34.23
C CYS A 163 1.98 -40.51 34.55
N GLU A 164 3.29 -40.75 34.46
CA GLU A 164 4.30 -39.72 34.75
C GLU A 164 4.31 -38.61 33.69
N GLN A 165 4.14 -38.96 32.42
CA GLN A 165 3.99 -38.00 31.33
C GLN A 165 2.75 -37.14 31.54
N GLY A 166 1.65 -37.75 31.96
CA GLY A 166 0.42 -37.05 32.31
C GLY A 166 0.57 -36.08 33.48
N LYS A 167 1.27 -36.47 34.56
CA LYS A 167 1.61 -35.57 35.67
C LYS A 167 2.43 -34.37 35.20
N ILE A 168 3.46 -34.60 34.39
CA ILE A 168 4.31 -33.53 33.85
C ILE A 168 3.48 -32.58 32.99
N ALA A 169 2.68 -33.12 32.07
CA ALA A 169 1.79 -32.33 31.23
C ALA A 169 0.79 -31.52 32.06
N LEU A 170 0.23 -32.11 33.11
CA LEU A 170 -0.70 -31.44 34.01
C LEU A 170 -0.05 -30.29 34.76
N GLU A 171 1.14 -30.47 35.34
CA GLU A 171 1.83 -29.39 36.05
C GLU A 171 2.25 -28.26 35.09
N GLN A 172 2.65 -28.59 33.86
CA GLN A 172 2.89 -27.60 32.81
C GLN A 172 1.61 -26.81 32.45
N ALA A 173 0.48 -27.50 32.32
CA ALA A 173 -0.81 -26.87 32.04
C ALA A 173 -1.27 -25.99 33.22
N ILE A 174 -1.09 -26.41 34.47
CA ILE A 174 -1.41 -25.60 35.66
C ILE A 174 -0.52 -24.36 35.72
N SER A 175 0.77 -24.49 35.44
CA SER A 175 1.69 -23.35 35.39
C SER A 175 1.29 -22.33 34.31
N THR A 176 0.84 -22.83 33.15
CA THR A 176 0.39 -21.98 32.03
C THR A 176 -1.00 -21.37 32.28
N PHE A 177 -1.89 -22.08 32.98
CA PHE A 177 -3.27 -21.69 33.25
C PHE A 177 -3.62 -21.81 34.75
N PRO A 178 -3.05 -20.96 35.63
CA PRO A 178 -3.08 -21.15 37.09
C PRO A 178 -4.46 -21.05 37.75
N ASN A 179 -5.45 -20.46 37.08
CA ASN A 179 -6.79 -20.23 37.64
C ASN A 179 -7.85 -21.24 37.17
N GLN A 180 -7.43 -22.36 36.60
CA GLN A 180 -8.34 -23.35 36.02
C GLN A 180 -8.55 -24.53 36.98
N GLN A 181 -9.61 -24.44 37.78
CA GLN A 181 -9.96 -25.47 38.77
C GLN A 181 -10.05 -26.88 38.17
N LYS A 182 -10.54 -26.99 36.93
CA LYS A 182 -10.64 -28.26 36.20
C LYS A 182 -9.31 -29.00 36.08
N LEU A 183 -8.18 -28.29 35.96
CA LEU A 183 -6.86 -28.93 35.93
C LEU A 183 -6.47 -29.46 37.31
N ILE A 184 -6.70 -28.68 38.36
CA ILE A 184 -6.40 -29.09 39.74
C ILE A 184 -7.17 -30.37 40.10
N GLU A 185 -8.41 -30.49 39.63
CA GLU A 185 -9.23 -31.70 39.82
C GLU A 185 -8.65 -32.95 39.17
N LEU A 186 -7.83 -32.83 38.12
CA LEU A 186 -7.21 -33.98 37.46
C LEU A 186 -6.10 -34.63 38.29
N ARG A 187 -5.55 -33.93 39.30
CA ARG A 187 -4.47 -34.46 40.16
C ARG A 187 -4.85 -35.76 40.86
N LYS A 188 -6.14 -36.02 41.09
CA LYS A 188 -6.64 -37.24 41.74
C LYS A 188 -6.56 -38.51 40.87
N TYR A 189 -6.27 -38.36 39.58
CA TYR A 189 -6.22 -39.47 38.62
C TYR A 189 -4.80 -40.01 38.38
N TYR A 190 -3.81 -39.41 39.02
CA TYR A 190 -2.39 -39.73 38.90
C TYR A 190 -1.79 -40.04 40.28
#